data_AF-A0AAE5ZB07-F1
#
_entry.id   AF-A0AAE5ZB07-F1
#
_cell.length_a   1.000
_cell.length_b   1.000
_cell.length_c   1.000
_cell.angle_alpha   90.00
_cell.angle_beta   90.00
_cell.angle_gamma   90.00
#
_symmetry.space_group_name_H-M   'P 1'
#
loop_
_entity.id
_entity.type
_entity.pdbx_description
1 polymer ?
#
loop_
_entity_poly.entity_id
_entity_poly.type
_entity_poly.pdbx_seq_one_letter_code
_entity_poly.pdbx_strand_id
1 'polypeptide(L)'
;MSQMSLKRKAIYSGDSIEQEFLDALARLQIGKPKTKKMKDRLAAGKMKITISNVAVEAGRSRTLIGLDKNCRYPVVREKIREAKEKPSLPTTHTEIIQRLRAEKLELQVEVRKLRAEATAHYFARVKAEKELEQERARAARVNKLLAGKQKIARIVGGDSQS
;
A
#
# COMPACT_ATOMS: atom_id res chain seq x y z
N MET A 1 -3.13 51.49 -47.03
CA MET A 1 -2.61 50.13 -46.73
C MET A 1 -2.12 50.09 -45.28
N SER A 2 -3.01 49.76 -44.33
CA SER A 2 -2.63 49.62 -42.92
C SER A 2 -2.83 48.16 -42.53
N GLN A 3 -1.75 47.37 -42.52
CA GLN A 3 -1.79 46.01 -41.99
C GLN A 3 -1.56 46.07 -40.49
N MET A 4 -2.65 45.92 -39.73
CA MET A 4 -2.62 45.59 -38.31
C MET A 4 -1.95 44.22 -38.12
N SER A 5 -0.68 44.24 -37.70
CA SER A 5 0.02 43.08 -37.16
C SER A 5 -0.54 42.77 -35.77
N LEU A 6 -1.54 41.89 -35.73
CA LEU A 6 -2.04 41.28 -34.51
C LEU A 6 -0.95 40.36 -33.94
N LYS A 7 -0.14 40.90 -33.02
CA LYS A 7 0.75 40.13 -32.15
C LYS A 7 -0.07 39.04 -31.45
N ARG A 8 0.14 37.78 -31.84
CA ARG A 8 -0.33 36.63 -31.07
C ARG A 8 0.39 36.66 -29.72
N LYS A 9 -0.35 37.05 -28.70
CA LYS A 9 0.01 36.93 -27.29
C LYS A 9 0.16 35.44 -27.01
N ALA A 10 1.40 34.94 -26.98
CA ALA A 10 1.68 33.56 -26.58
C ALA A 10 1.39 33.45 -25.07
N ILE A 11 0.27 32.79 -24.76
CA ILE A 11 -0.16 32.45 -23.40
C ILE A 11 0.42 31.06 -23.10
N TYR A 12 1.03 30.91 -21.92
CA TYR A 12 1.78 29.77 -21.37
C TYR A 12 3.27 29.67 -21.74
N SER A 13 4.11 30.50 -21.09
CA SER A 13 5.54 30.20 -20.90
C SER A 13 5.76 29.60 -19.51
N GLY A 14 5.48 28.30 -19.34
CA GLY A 14 6.28 27.52 -18.39
C GLY A 14 7.72 27.57 -18.90
N ASP A 15 8.71 27.80 -18.03
CA ASP A 15 10.11 27.89 -18.45
C ASP A 15 10.47 26.62 -19.26
N SER A 16 10.76 26.78 -20.57
CA SER A 16 11.07 25.68 -21.49
C SER A 16 12.18 24.77 -20.93
N ILE A 17 13.10 25.36 -20.17
CA ILE A 17 14.22 24.68 -19.53
C ILE A 17 13.75 23.79 -18.37
N GLU A 18 12.76 24.21 -17.59
CA GLU A 18 12.23 23.39 -16.49
C GLU A 18 11.61 22.10 -17.03
N GLN A 19 10.80 22.21 -18.09
CA GLN A 19 10.20 21.07 -18.76
C GLN A 19 11.27 20.12 -19.33
N GLU A 20 12.33 20.65 -19.94
CA GLU A 20 13.44 19.82 -20.44
C GLU A 20 14.09 18.97 -19.33
N PHE A 21 14.23 19.52 -18.11
CA PHE A 21 14.74 18.76 -16.97
C PHE A 21 13.75 17.73 -16.46
N LEU A 22 12.45 18.05 -16.42
CA LEU A 22 11.40 17.11 -16.01
C LEU A 22 11.31 15.93 -16.99
N ASP A 23 11.37 16.22 -18.29
CA ASP A 23 11.40 15.21 -19.36
C ASP A 23 12.65 14.33 -19.27
N ALA A 24 13.81 14.94 -18.97
CA ALA A 24 15.05 14.19 -18.74
C ALA A 24 14.93 13.26 -17.52
N LEU A 25 14.35 13.74 -16.43
CA LEU A 25 14.10 12.92 -15.23
C LEU A 25 13.15 11.75 -15.57
N ALA A 26 12.07 12.00 -16.28
CA ALA A 26 11.12 10.97 -16.70
C ALA A 26 11.79 9.90 -17.58
N ARG A 27 12.61 10.31 -18.56
CA ARG A 27 13.40 9.38 -19.41
C ARG A 27 14.33 8.49 -18.60
N LEU A 28 14.98 9.04 -17.59
CA LEU A 28 15.87 8.27 -16.71
C LEU A 28 15.10 7.30 -15.80
N GLN A 29 13.91 7.68 -15.33
CA GLN A 29 13.05 6.81 -14.53
C GLN A 29 12.53 5.60 -15.33
N ILE A 30 12.15 5.80 -16.59
CA ILE A 30 11.66 4.72 -17.46
C ILE A 30 12.78 3.90 -18.13
N GLY A 31 14.04 4.23 -17.87
CA GLY A 31 15.18 3.53 -18.47
C GLY A 31 15.35 3.76 -19.98
N LYS A 32 14.86 4.89 -20.52
CA LYS A 32 15.02 5.25 -21.95
C LYS A 32 15.81 6.56 -22.11
N PRO A 33 17.11 6.58 -21.74
CA PRO A 33 17.94 7.76 -21.92
C PRO A 33 18.16 8.10 -23.41
N LYS A 34 18.19 9.40 -23.71
CA LYS A 34 18.47 9.96 -25.03
C LYS A 34 19.97 10.07 -25.28
N THR A 35 20.73 10.49 -24.28
CA THR A 35 22.17 10.76 -24.45
C THR A 35 23.00 9.47 -24.48
N LYS A 36 24.00 9.41 -25.38
CA LYS A 36 24.89 8.25 -25.53
C LYS A 36 25.53 7.85 -24.19
N LYS A 37 26.03 8.83 -23.43
CA LYS A 37 26.63 8.63 -22.11
C LYS A 37 25.69 7.97 -21.09
N MET A 38 24.38 8.27 -21.13
CA MET A 38 23.41 7.64 -20.23
C MET A 38 22.98 6.27 -20.74
N LYS A 39 22.90 6.05 -22.06
CA LYS A 39 22.70 4.72 -22.64
C LYS A 39 23.82 3.77 -22.26
N ASP A 40 25.08 4.21 -22.34
CA ASP A 40 26.25 3.40 -21.96
C ASP A 40 26.22 3.04 -20.46
N ARG A 41 25.83 3.99 -19.61
CA ARG A 41 25.69 3.76 -18.16
C ARG A 41 24.53 2.84 -17.81
N LEU A 42 23.43 2.92 -18.55
CA LEU A 42 22.30 2.01 -18.40
C LEU A 42 22.69 0.59 -18.82
N ALA A 43 23.37 0.44 -19.96
CA ALA A 43 23.87 -0.86 -20.43
C ALA A 43 24.86 -1.49 -19.42
N ALA A 44 25.67 -0.68 -18.75
CA ALA A 44 26.57 -1.13 -17.70
C ALA A 44 25.90 -1.38 -16.33
N GLY A 45 24.59 -1.15 -16.19
CA GLY A 45 23.87 -1.27 -14.91
C GLY A 45 24.28 -0.25 -13.84
N LYS A 46 24.95 0.83 -14.23
CA LYS A 46 25.51 1.86 -13.32
C LYS A 46 24.72 3.18 -13.35
N MET A 47 23.59 3.23 -14.05
CA MET A 47 22.79 4.44 -14.18
C MET A 47 22.07 4.76 -12.87
N LYS A 48 22.41 5.89 -12.25
CA LYS A 48 21.76 6.42 -11.05
C LYS A 48 21.05 7.73 -11.36
N ILE A 49 19.90 7.98 -10.74
CA ILE A 49 19.21 9.27 -10.85
C ILE A 49 19.89 10.26 -9.90
N THR A 50 20.68 11.18 -10.46
CA THR A 50 21.38 12.24 -9.73
C THR A 50 21.25 13.55 -10.49
N ILE A 51 21.43 14.69 -9.80
CA ILE A 51 21.37 16.03 -10.39
C ILE A 51 22.30 16.13 -11.61
N SER A 52 23.54 15.65 -11.49
CA SER A 52 24.50 15.66 -12.59
C SER A 52 24.05 14.83 -13.79
N ASN A 53 23.40 13.68 -13.56
CA ASN A 53 22.95 12.81 -14.64
C ASN A 53 21.70 13.37 -15.34
N VAL A 54 20.79 13.96 -14.58
CA VAL A 54 19.62 14.66 -15.14
C VAL A 54 20.05 15.86 -15.97
N ALA A 55 21.04 16.63 -15.50
CA ALA A 55 21.59 17.76 -16.26
C ALA A 55 22.24 17.35 -17.58
N VAL A 56 23.04 16.27 -17.56
CA VAL A 56 23.65 15.71 -18.77
C VAL A 56 22.59 15.22 -19.75
N GLU A 57 21.55 14.54 -19.27
CA GLU A 57 20.46 14.02 -20.09
C GLU A 57 19.57 15.12 -20.69
N ALA A 58 19.40 16.24 -19.97
CA ALA A 58 18.73 17.44 -20.46
C ALA A 58 19.61 18.29 -21.40
N GLY A 59 20.93 18.05 -21.43
CA GLY A 59 21.88 18.89 -22.17
C GLY A 59 22.03 20.30 -21.60
N ARG A 60 21.80 20.47 -20.29
CA ARG A 60 21.79 21.77 -19.59
C ARG A 60 22.83 21.83 -18.48
N SER A 61 23.15 23.05 -18.04
CA SER A 61 24.10 23.23 -16.94
C SER A 61 23.55 22.64 -15.65
N ARG A 62 24.40 21.87 -14.95
CA ARG A 62 24.10 21.33 -13.62
C ARG A 62 23.83 22.42 -12.57
N THR A 63 24.36 23.63 -12.76
CA THR A 63 24.23 24.71 -11.76
C THR A 63 22.78 25.19 -11.63
N LEU A 64 21.97 25.03 -12.68
CA LEU A 64 20.56 25.42 -12.69
C LEU A 64 19.70 24.63 -11.68
N ILE A 65 20.09 23.38 -11.41
CA ILE A 65 19.38 22.45 -10.52
C ILE A 65 20.23 21.96 -9.33
N GLY A 66 21.52 22.32 -9.29
CA GLY A 66 22.49 21.79 -8.34
C GLY A 66 22.98 22.77 -7.27
N LEU A 67 22.59 24.05 -7.32
CA LEU A 67 22.92 25.00 -6.27
C LEU A 67 22.05 24.74 -5.03
N ASP A 68 22.69 24.68 -3.85
CA ASP A 68 21.97 24.47 -2.58
C ASP A 68 21.27 25.73 -2.09
N LYS A 69 21.84 26.91 -2.36
CA LYS A 69 21.23 28.22 -2.07
C LYS A 69 20.94 28.92 -3.41
N ASN A 70 19.75 29.48 -3.57
CA ASN A 70 19.28 30.13 -4.81
C ASN A 70 19.30 29.24 -6.07
N CYS A 71 18.77 28.01 -5.97
CA CYS A 71 18.53 27.17 -7.13
C CYS A 71 17.52 27.83 -8.07
N ARG A 72 17.82 27.89 -9.38
CA ARG A 72 16.91 28.46 -10.38
C ARG A 72 15.65 27.62 -10.56
N TYR A 73 15.78 26.30 -10.44
CA TYR A 73 14.66 25.35 -10.57
C TYR A 73 14.57 24.42 -9.34
N PRO A 74 14.09 24.92 -8.19
CA PRO A 74 14.01 24.14 -6.96
C PRO A 74 13.02 22.97 -7.07
N VAL A 75 11.93 23.13 -7.83
CA VAL A 75 10.92 22.09 -8.06
C VAL A 75 11.53 20.84 -8.69
N VAL A 76 12.38 21.02 -9.71
CA VAL A 76 13.10 19.92 -10.35
C VAL A 76 14.05 19.25 -9.36
N ARG A 77 14.76 20.03 -8.54
CA ARG A 77 15.68 19.51 -7.53
C ARG A 77 14.99 18.60 -6.51
N GLU A 78 13.81 19.01 -6.03
CA GLU A 78 13.01 18.19 -5.11
C GLU A 78 12.52 16.91 -5.79
N LYS A 79 12.02 16.97 -7.03
CA LYS A 79 11.65 15.76 -7.78
C LYS A 79 12.83 14.80 -8.00
N ILE A 80 14.03 15.32 -8.21
CA ILE A 80 15.25 14.50 -8.31
C ILE A 80 15.58 13.86 -6.95
N ARG A 81 15.37 14.58 -5.84
CA ARG A 81 15.56 14.05 -4.48
C ARG A 81 14.55 12.92 -4.20
N GLU A 82 13.28 13.13 -4.47
CA GLU A 82 12.23 12.11 -4.34
C GLU A 82 12.52 10.88 -5.20
N ALA A 83 12.96 11.10 -6.45
CA ALA A 83 13.33 10.01 -7.35
C ALA A 83 14.57 9.24 -6.90
N LYS A 84 15.46 9.87 -6.12
CA LYS A 84 16.62 9.25 -5.49
C LYS A 84 16.23 8.48 -4.22
N GLU A 85 15.21 8.94 -3.49
CA GLU A 85 14.72 8.33 -2.26
C GLU A 85 13.77 7.15 -2.50
N LYS A 86 13.13 7.06 -3.67
CA LYS A 86 12.45 5.83 -4.08
C LYS A 86 13.44 4.68 -3.93
N PRO A 87 13.11 3.63 -3.14
CA PRO A 87 14.07 2.60 -2.77
C PRO A 87 14.53 1.93 -4.06
N SER A 88 15.73 2.28 -4.51
CA SER A 88 16.41 1.50 -5.52
C SER A 88 16.51 0.09 -4.98
N LEU A 89 16.30 -0.90 -5.84
CA LEU A 89 16.55 -2.30 -5.51
C LEU A 89 17.81 -2.40 -4.64
N PRO A 90 17.76 -3.13 -3.51
CA PRO A 90 18.83 -3.15 -2.52
C PRO A 90 20.16 -3.42 -3.21
N THR A 91 21.10 -2.51 -3.01
CA THR A 91 22.32 -2.43 -3.83
C THR A 91 23.37 -3.44 -3.35
N THR A 92 23.19 -3.98 -2.14
CA THR A 92 24.10 -4.95 -1.54
C THR A 92 23.36 -6.18 -1.02
N HIS A 93 24.02 -7.35 -1.08
CA HIS A 93 23.48 -8.58 -0.50
C HIS A 93 23.17 -8.45 1.00
N THR A 94 23.92 -7.62 1.73
CA THR A 94 23.70 -7.35 3.16
C THR A 94 22.37 -6.65 3.41
N GLU A 95 22.01 -5.64 2.59
CA GLU A 95 20.71 -4.96 2.67
C GLU A 95 19.56 -5.91 2.35
N ILE A 96 19.73 -6.79 1.35
CA ILE A 96 18.76 -7.84 1.01
C ILE A 96 18.54 -8.76 2.21
N ILE A 97 19.62 -9.26 2.81
CA ILE A 97 19.55 -10.19 3.94
C ILE A 97 18.87 -9.53 5.15
N GLN A 98 19.19 -8.27 5.44
CA GLN A 98 18.56 -7.54 6.54
C GLN A 98 17.07 -7.31 6.30
N ARG A 99 16.68 -6.88 5.09
CA ARG A 99 15.28 -6.72 4.71
C ARG A 99 14.50 -8.03 4.82
N LEU A 100 15.03 -9.11 4.24
CA LEU A 100 14.38 -10.42 4.29
C LEU A 100 14.26 -10.96 5.72
N ARG A 101 15.22 -10.67 6.60
CA ARG A 101 15.12 -11.02 8.03
C ARG A 101 14.03 -10.23 8.74
N ALA A 102 13.90 -8.94 8.44
CA ALA A 102 12.84 -8.10 9.00
C ALA A 102 11.47 -8.57 8.52
N GLU A 103 11.29 -8.76 7.22
CA GLU A 103 10.04 -9.26 6.63
C GLU A 103 9.68 -10.65 7.17
N LYS A 104 10.65 -11.56 7.30
CA LYS A 104 10.42 -12.87 7.91
C LYS A 104 9.93 -12.74 9.36
N LEU A 105 10.51 -11.83 10.15
CA LEU A 105 10.11 -11.64 11.53
C LEU A 105 8.69 -11.08 11.62
N GLU A 106 8.36 -10.07 10.81
CA GLU A 106 7.03 -9.47 10.73
C GLU A 106 5.98 -10.51 10.35
N LEU A 107 6.22 -11.28 9.29
CA LEU A 107 5.32 -12.34 8.85
C LEU A 107 5.15 -13.43 9.91
N GLN A 108 6.22 -13.77 10.65
CA GLN A 108 6.11 -14.74 11.74
C GLN A 108 5.25 -14.22 12.90
N VAL A 109 5.34 -12.93 13.23
CA VAL A 109 4.51 -12.31 14.26
C VAL A 109 3.05 -12.30 13.81
N GLU A 110 2.78 -11.93 12.56
CA GLU A 110 1.43 -11.90 12.00
C GLU A 110 0.79 -13.29 11.96
N VAL A 111 1.52 -14.31 11.49
CA VAL A 111 1.04 -15.70 11.51
C VAL A 111 0.74 -16.18 12.93
N ARG A 112 1.59 -15.84 13.91
CA ARG A 112 1.33 -16.19 15.31
C ARG A 112 0.05 -15.53 15.84
N LYS A 113 -0.16 -14.25 15.53
CA LYS A 113 -1.36 -13.51 15.91
C LYS A 113 -2.62 -14.14 15.32
N LEU A 114 -2.64 -14.35 14.01
CA LEU A 114 -3.78 -14.94 13.31
C LEU A 114 -4.10 -16.36 13.80
N ARG A 115 -3.06 -17.16 14.10
CA ARG A 115 -3.25 -18.50 14.70
C ARG A 115 -3.88 -18.41 16.09
N ALA A 116 -3.44 -17.46 16.93
CA ALA A 116 -4.01 -17.27 18.26
C ALA A 116 -5.48 -16.82 18.20
N GLU A 117 -5.82 -15.93 17.27
CA GLU A 117 -7.21 -15.50 17.04
C GLU A 117 -8.07 -16.66 16.55
N ALA A 118 -7.59 -17.41 15.54
CA ALA A 118 -8.30 -18.56 14.99
C ALA A 118 -8.55 -19.65 16.05
N THR A 119 -7.57 -19.95 16.90
CA THR A 119 -7.74 -20.94 17.97
C THR A 119 -8.73 -20.45 19.02
N ALA A 120 -8.67 -19.17 19.42
CA ALA A 120 -9.63 -18.58 20.35
C ALA A 120 -11.07 -18.68 19.81
N HIS A 121 -11.29 -18.33 18.55
CA HIS A 121 -12.60 -18.45 17.90
C HIS A 121 -13.07 -19.90 17.81
N TYR A 122 -12.19 -20.83 17.46
CA TYR A 122 -12.52 -22.25 17.41
C TYR A 122 -12.98 -22.77 18.77
N PHE A 123 -12.23 -22.49 19.84
CA PHE A 123 -12.61 -22.91 21.20
C PHE A 123 -13.90 -22.26 21.68
N ALA A 124 -14.10 -20.97 21.39
CA ALA A 124 -15.34 -20.27 21.71
C ALA A 124 -16.55 -20.94 21.01
N ARG A 125 -16.41 -21.31 19.73
CA ARG A 125 -17.47 -22.00 18.98
C ARG A 125 -17.77 -23.38 19.56
N VAL A 126 -16.73 -24.19 19.82
CA VAL A 126 -16.90 -25.52 20.41
C VAL A 126 -17.55 -25.44 21.79
N LYS A 127 -17.20 -24.43 22.59
CA LYS A 127 -17.83 -24.19 23.89
C LYS A 127 -19.31 -23.86 23.73
N ALA A 128 -19.64 -22.92 22.84
CA ALA A 128 -21.02 -22.52 22.58
C ALA A 128 -21.88 -23.70 22.05
N GLU A 129 -21.33 -24.53 21.16
CA GLU A 129 -22.00 -25.74 20.66
C GLU A 129 -22.33 -26.72 21.80
N LYS A 130 -21.40 -26.94 22.72
CA LYS A 130 -21.63 -27.80 23.89
C LYS A 130 -22.67 -27.22 24.86
N GLU A 131 -22.62 -25.92 25.12
CA GLU A 131 -23.58 -25.24 25.99
C GLU A 131 -24.99 -25.30 25.40
N LEU A 132 -25.13 -25.08 24.09
CA LEU A 132 -26.39 -25.19 23.37
C LEU A 132 -26.98 -26.61 23.45
N GLU A 133 -26.15 -27.65 23.28
CA GLU A 133 -26.59 -29.04 23.40
C GLU A 133 -27.11 -29.34 24.82
N GLN A 134 -26.39 -28.89 25.85
CA GLN A 134 -26.82 -29.03 27.24
C GLN A 134 -28.11 -28.27 27.54
N GLU A 135 -28.26 -27.06 27.00
CA GLU A 135 -29.47 -26.26 27.15
C GLU A 135 -30.68 -26.92 26.48
N ARG A 136 -30.51 -27.41 25.25
CA ARG A 136 -31.54 -28.19 24.54
C ARG A 136 -31.96 -29.43 25.32
N ALA A 137 -30.99 -30.17 25.85
CA ALA A 137 -31.27 -31.34 26.69
C ALA A 137 -32.03 -30.96 27.98
N ARG A 138 -31.69 -29.84 28.63
CA ARG A 138 -32.41 -29.34 29.81
C ARG A 138 -33.83 -28.89 29.46
N ALA A 139 -34.01 -28.12 28.39
CA ALA A 139 -35.30 -27.66 27.91
C ALA A 139 -36.21 -28.84 27.56
N ALA A 140 -35.69 -29.88 26.90
CA ALA A 140 -36.43 -31.10 26.59
C ALA A 140 -36.94 -31.82 27.85
N ARG A 141 -36.12 -31.90 28.91
CA ARG A 141 -36.52 -32.48 30.20
C ARG A 141 -37.63 -31.67 30.87
N VAL A 142 -37.49 -30.34 30.92
CA VAL A 142 -38.50 -29.45 31.50
C VAL A 142 -39.82 -29.56 30.74
N ASN A 143 -39.78 -29.53 29.41
CA ASN A 143 -40.96 -29.69 28.56
C ASN A 143 -41.66 -31.04 28.80
N LYS A 144 -40.90 -32.13 28.97
CA LYS A 144 -41.45 -33.44 29.30
C LYS A 144 -42.16 -33.44 30.66
N LEU A 145 -41.57 -32.79 31.67
CA LEU A 145 -42.18 -32.66 33.00
C LEU A 145 -43.46 -31.82 32.96
N LEU A 146 -43.45 -30.70 32.24
CA LEU A 146 -44.62 -29.85 32.05
C LEU A 146 -45.74 -30.59 31.33
N ALA A 147 -45.43 -31.32 30.25
CA ALA A 147 -46.40 -32.14 29.54
C ALA A 147 -46.99 -33.25 30.44
N GLY A 148 -46.18 -33.86 31.29
CA GLY A 148 -46.64 -34.82 32.31
C GLY A 148 -47.61 -34.18 33.31
N LYS A 149 -47.26 -33.01 33.86
CA LYS A 149 -48.14 -32.25 34.78
C LYS A 149 -49.46 -31.83 34.12
N GLN A 150 -49.41 -31.36 32.87
CA GLN A 150 -50.62 -31.01 32.10
C GLN A 150 -51.54 -32.21 31.85
N LYS A 151 -50.98 -33.38 31.55
CA LYS A 151 -51.76 -34.63 31.42
C LYS A 151 -52.45 -35.00 32.73
N ILE A 152 -51.75 -34.93 33.86
CA ILE A 152 -52.32 -35.22 35.19
C ILE A 152 -53.43 -34.22 35.52
N ALA A 153 -53.21 -32.92 35.32
CA ALA A 153 -54.21 -31.89 35.54
C ALA A 153 -55.47 -32.08 34.68
N ARG A 154 -55.31 -32.55 33.43
CA ARG A 154 -56.44 -32.85 32.54
C ARG A 154 -57.26 -34.05 32.98
N ILE A 155 -56.63 -35.07 33.57
CA ILE A 155 -57.33 -36.24 34.13
C ILE A 155 -58.14 -35.82 35.37
N VAL A 156 -57.49 -35.15 36.32
CA VAL A 156 -58.13 -34.72 37.59
C VAL A 156 -59.25 -33.69 37.36
N GLY A 157 -59.10 -32.77 36.40
CA GLY A 157 -60.13 -31.80 36.03
C GLY A 157 -61.25 -32.37 35.15
N GLY A 158 -61.08 -33.55 34.55
CA GLY A 158 -62.11 -34.24 33.78
C GLY A 158 -63.10 -35.00 34.68
N ASP A 159 -62.65 -35.45 35.85
CA ASP A 159 -63.47 -36.19 36.82
C ASP A 159 -64.35 -35.28 37.69
N SER A 160 -64.23 -33.95 37.56
CA SER A 160 -65.02 -32.95 38.33
C SER A 160 -66.27 -32.43 37.59
N GLN A 161 -66.56 -32.95 36.39
CA GLN A 161 -67.80 -32.67 35.65
C GLN A 161 -68.52 -33.99 35.32
N SER A 162 -69.14 -34.61 36.32
CA SER A 162 -70.20 -35.63 36.17
C SER A 162 -71.06 -35.64 37.42
#